data_AF-A0A7C2ZXJ6-F1
#
_entry.id   AF-A0A7C2ZXJ6-F1
#
_cell.length_a   1.000
_cell.length_b   1.000
_cell.length_c   1.000
_cell.angle_alpha   90.00
_cell.angle_beta   90.00
_cell.angle_gamma   90.00
#
_symmetry.space_group_name_H-M   'P 1'
#
loop_
_entity.id
_entity.type
_entity.pdbx_description
1 polymer ?
#
loop_
_entity_poly.entity_id
_entity_poly.type
_entity_poly.pdbx_seq_one_letter_code
_entity_poly.pdbx_strand_id
1 'polypeptide(L)'
;MELGAKGGLADNARANRRLRAEHVHLLRQRLELLDGLDRTLMTMHLENGATFRQMAQLARVSEAAVSRRVRRLSERLCDERVLLLLRHRDLFTPRERTLVGDYFLAGRSMRRIARQWGCSYYQIRRTLQRLERLADTISRAKAS
;
A
#
# COMPACT_ATOMS: atom_id res chain seq x y z
N MET A 1 6.89 -41.34 32.13
CA MET A 1 5.71 -41.50 31.24
C MET A 1 5.17 -40.11 31.00
N GLU A 2 5.11 -39.70 29.73
CA GLU A 2 5.27 -38.33 29.24
C GLU A 2 4.14 -37.35 29.59
N LEU A 3 4.54 -36.15 30.05
CA LEU A 3 3.75 -34.91 30.01
C LEU A 3 4.50 -33.95 29.08
N GLY A 4 3.96 -33.62 27.89
CA GLY A 4 4.60 -32.61 27.06
C GLY A 4 4.16 -32.50 25.60
N ALA A 5 2.87 -32.29 25.31
CA ALA A 5 2.44 -31.98 23.93
C ALA A 5 1.18 -31.12 23.82
N LYS A 6 0.86 -30.25 24.79
CA LYS A 6 -0.35 -29.38 24.73
C LYS A 6 -0.11 -27.86 24.67
N GLY A 7 1.15 -27.41 24.65
CA GLY A 7 1.48 -25.96 24.56
C GLY A 7 1.42 -25.35 23.14
N GLY A 8 1.68 -26.13 22.09
CA GLY A 8 2.03 -25.58 20.77
C GLY A 8 0.93 -24.81 20.02
N LEU A 9 -0.35 -25.20 20.13
CA LEU A 9 -1.43 -24.56 19.35
C LEU A 9 -1.83 -23.19 19.90
N ALA A 10 -1.93 -23.06 21.23
CA ALA A 10 -2.34 -21.83 21.89
C ALA A 10 -1.28 -20.74 21.75
N ASP A 11 0.00 -21.11 21.84
CA ASP A 11 1.13 -20.21 21.68
C ASP A 11 1.26 -19.72 20.24
N ASN A 12 1.01 -20.59 19.25
CA ASN A 12 1.02 -20.20 17.84
C ASN A 12 -0.16 -19.26 17.49
N ALA A 13 -1.33 -19.47 18.09
CA ALA A 13 -2.48 -18.57 17.94
C ALA A 13 -2.25 -17.19 18.59
N ARG A 14 -1.48 -17.12 19.69
CA ARG A 14 -1.07 -15.86 20.33
C ARG A 14 -0.02 -15.13 19.49
N ALA A 15 1.01 -15.84 19.01
CA ALA A 15 2.03 -15.30 18.13
C ALA A 15 1.41 -14.73 16.84
N ASN A 16 0.52 -15.48 16.18
CA ASN A 16 -0.19 -15.00 14.99
C ASN A 16 -1.06 -13.77 15.26
N ARG A 17 -1.73 -13.71 16.42
CA ARG A 17 -2.51 -12.52 16.80
C ARG A 17 -1.61 -11.29 16.98
N ARG A 18 -0.45 -11.46 17.61
CA ARG A 18 0.53 -10.39 17.80
C ARG A 18 1.07 -9.88 16.47
N LEU A 19 1.50 -10.78 15.58
CA LEU A 19 1.97 -10.41 14.23
C LEU A 19 0.90 -9.66 13.43
N ARG A 20 -0.36 -10.10 13.52
CA ARG A 20 -1.49 -9.39 12.89
C ARG A 20 -1.70 -8.00 13.50
N ALA A 21 -1.61 -7.86 14.83
CA ALA A 21 -1.77 -6.59 15.51
C ALA A 21 -0.65 -5.60 15.15
N GLU A 22 0.61 -6.06 15.10
CA GLU A 22 1.77 -5.27 14.67
C GLU A 22 1.62 -4.83 13.21
N HIS A 23 1.18 -5.73 12.33
CA HIS A 23 0.93 -5.41 10.93
C HIS A 23 -0.19 -4.37 10.77
N VAL A 24 -1.30 -4.51 11.50
CA VAL A 24 -2.40 -3.52 11.49
C VAL A 24 -1.91 -2.18 12.02
N HIS A 25 -1.12 -2.17 13.10
CA HIS A 25 -0.55 -0.94 13.65
C HIS A 25 0.35 -0.22 12.65
N LEU A 26 1.22 -0.96 11.96
CA LEU A 26 2.08 -0.43 10.91
C LEU A 26 1.28 0.19 9.75
N LEU A 27 0.23 -0.49 9.30
CA LEU A 27 -0.63 0.01 8.23
C LEU A 27 -1.36 1.29 8.65
N ARG A 28 -1.83 1.39 9.90
CA ARG A 28 -2.49 2.59 10.44
C ARG A 28 -1.57 3.81 10.39
N GLN A 29 -0.32 3.66 10.82
CA GLN A 29 0.69 4.74 10.75
C GLN A 29 0.97 5.23 9.33
N ARG A 30 0.61 4.45 8.30
CA ARG A 30 0.90 4.72 6.90
C ARG A 30 -0.35 5.17 6.13
N LEU A 31 -1.52 5.28 6.77
CA LEU A 31 -2.77 5.71 6.13
C LEU A 31 -2.71 7.13 5.57
N GLU A 32 -1.93 8.02 6.19
CA GLU A 32 -1.76 9.42 5.74
C GLU A 32 -1.02 9.54 4.40
N LEU A 33 -0.37 8.46 3.95
CA LEU A 33 0.26 8.38 2.63
C LEU A 33 -0.75 8.08 1.52
N LEU A 34 -1.97 7.68 1.88
CA LEU A 34 -3.06 7.47 0.95
C LEU A 34 -3.93 8.72 0.87
N ASP A 35 -4.54 8.92 -0.30
CA ASP A 35 -5.48 10.02 -0.52
C ASP A 35 -6.83 9.47 -1.03
N GLY A 36 -7.89 10.26 -0.89
CA GLY A 36 -9.21 9.99 -1.46
C GLY A 36 -9.81 8.64 -1.05
N LEU A 37 -10.38 7.93 -2.04
CA LEU A 37 -11.11 6.68 -1.83
C LEU A 37 -10.24 5.57 -1.19
N ASP A 38 -8.96 5.50 -1.52
CA ASP A 38 -8.08 4.46 -0.97
C ASP A 38 -7.87 4.65 0.54
N ARG A 39 -7.67 5.89 0.98
CA ARG A 39 -7.59 6.22 2.41
C ARG A 39 -8.89 5.86 3.10
N THR A 40 -10.04 6.25 2.53
CA THR A 40 -11.35 5.96 3.11
C THR A 40 -11.58 4.45 3.27
N LEU A 41 -11.31 3.65 2.23
CA LEU A 41 -11.48 2.20 2.28
C LEU A 41 -10.58 1.55 3.33
N MET A 42 -9.31 1.97 3.39
CA MET A 42 -8.36 1.42 4.36
C MET A 42 -8.70 1.84 5.79
N THR A 43 -9.16 3.06 6.00
CA THR A 43 -9.64 3.57 7.30
C THR A 43 -10.84 2.75 7.77
N MET A 44 -11.85 2.56 6.91
CA MET A 44 -13.01 1.72 7.21
C MET A 44 -12.61 0.30 7.60
N HIS A 45 -11.66 -0.29 6.89
CA HIS A 45 -11.21 -1.65 7.15
C HIS A 45 -10.40 -1.78 8.45
N LEU A 46 -9.46 -0.86 8.69
CA LEU A 46 -8.49 -0.98 9.80
C LEU A 46 -8.97 -0.36 11.11
N GLU A 47 -9.81 0.67 11.06
CA GLU A 47 -10.25 1.41 12.26
C GLU A 47 -11.67 1.04 12.64
N ASN A 48 -12.57 0.92 11.66
CA ASN A 48 -13.99 0.69 11.91
C ASN A 48 -14.40 -0.78 11.83
N GLY A 49 -13.47 -1.68 11.48
CA GLY A 49 -13.75 -3.11 11.32
C GLY A 49 -14.78 -3.42 10.24
N ALA A 50 -14.95 -2.53 9.25
CA ALA A 50 -15.94 -2.70 8.21
C ALA A 50 -15.64 -3.94 7.35
N THR A 51 -16.69 -4.71 7.06
CA THR A 51 -16.60 -5.86 6.15
C THR A 51 -16.44 -5.38 4.71
N PHE A 52 -15.81 -6.21 3.86
CA PHE A 52 -15.69 -5.88 2.44
C PHE A 52 -17.04 -5.70 1.75
N ARG A 53 -18.08 -6.40 2.21
CA ARG A 53 -19.46 -6.22 1.77
C ARG A 53 -19.99 -4.81 2.06
N GLN A 54 -19.82 -4.30 3.28
CA GLN A 54 -20.26 -2.94 3.66
C GLN A 54 -19.51 -1.88 2.85
N MET A 55 -18.20 -2.05 2.70
CA MET A 55 -17.37 -1.16 1.90
C MET A 55 -17.78 -1.17 0.42
N ALA A 56 -18.09 -2.34 -0.13
CA ALA A 56 -18.52 -2.51 -1.52
C ALA A 56 -19.86 -1.83 -1.81
N GLN A 57 -20.82 -1.93 -0.88
CA GLN A 57 -22.11 -1.23 -0.98
C GLN A 57 -21.93 0.28 -1.01
N LEU A 58 -21.09 0.83 -0.13
CA LEU A 58 -20.81 2.27 -0.07
C LEU A 58 -20.08 2.77 -1.31
N ALA A 59 -19.08 2.01 -1.78
CA ALA A 59 -18.29 2.37 -2.95
C ALA A 59 -18.96 2.00 -4.30
N ARG A 60 -20.14 1.36 -4.28
CA ARG A 60 -20.88 0.87 -5.46
C ARG A 60 -20.02 0.01 -6.40
N VAL A 61 -19.20 -0.86 -5.82
CA VAL A 61 -18.36 -1.83 -6.56
C VAL A 61 -18.55 -3.23 -5.99
N SER A 62 -17.99 -4.26 -6.62
CA SER A 62 -18.08 -5.62 -6.08
C SER A 62 -17.19 -5.83 -4.86
N GLU A 63 -17.62 -6.72 -3.97
CA GLU A 63 -16.83 -7.14 -2.80
C GLU A 63 -15.45 -7.67 -3.18
N ALA A 64 -15.38 -8.46 -4.26
CA ALA A 64 -14.12 -8.96 -4.81
C ALA A 64 -13.20 -7.83 -5.30
N ALA A 65 -13.74 -6.71 -5.78
CA ALA A 65 -12.92 -5.56 -6.16
C ALA A 65 -12.35 -4.86 -4.92
N VAL A 66 -13.17 -4.68 -3.87
CA VAL A 66 -12.73 -4.10 -2.59
C VAL A 66 -11.66 -4.96 -1.92
N SER A 67 -11.91 -6.27 -1.77
CA SER A 67 -10.96 -7.20 -1.14
C SER A 67 -9.60 -7.18 -1.86
N ARG A 68 -9.60 -7.28 -3.20
CA ARG A 68 -8.37 -7.15 -4.01
C ARG A 68 -7.71 -5.78 -3.87
N ARG A 69 -8.48 -4.72 -3.68
CA ARG A 69 -7.95 -3.36 -3.50
C ARG A 69 -7.27 -3.22 -2.15
N VAL A 70 -7.95 -3.56 -1.06
CA VAL A 70 -7.42 -3.53 0.31
C VAL A 70 -6.15 -4.36 0.41
N ARG A 71 -6.17 -5.61 -0.08
CA ARG A 71 -4.99 -6.48 -0.06
C ARG A 71 -3.78 -5.85 -0.74
N ARG A 72 -3.96 -5.30 -1.94
CA ARG A 72 -2.86 -4.65 -2.67
C ARG A 72 -2.34 -3.41 -1.96
N LEU A 73 -3.24 -2.61 -1.37
CA LEU A 73 -2.84 -1.44 -0.59
C LEU A 73 -2.04 -1.87 0.64
N SER A 74 -2.47 -2.90 1.37
CA SER A 74 -1.70 -3.45 2.49
C SER A 74 -0.31 -3.93 2.07
N GLU A 75 -0.22 -4.70 0.98
CA GLU A 75 1.07 -5.17 0.45
C GLU A 75 2.00 -4.00 0.07
N ARG A 76 1.46 -2.97 -0.62
CA ARG A 76 2.24 -1.79 -1.07
C ARG A 76 2.63 -0.86 0.06
N LEU A 77 1.78 -0.71 1.07
CA LEU A 77 2.10 0.05 2.27
C LEU A 77 3.08 -0.69 3.17
N CYS A 78 3.37 -1.97 2.92
CA CYS A 78 4.43 -2.71 3.59
C CYS A 78 5.74 -2.74 2.79
N ASP A 79 5.72 -2.32 1.54
CA ASP A 79 6.91 -2.21 0.69
C ASP A 79 7.68 -0.92 1.03
N GLU A 80 8.86 -1.07 1.62
CA GLU A 80 9.72 0.05 2.02
C GLU A 80 10.12 0.97 0.86
N ARG A 81 10.27 0.43 -0.37
CA ARG A 81 10.60 1.24 -1.55
C ARG A 81 9.42 2.12 -1.93
N VAL A 82 8.21 1.57 -1.90
CA VAL A 82 6.97 2.33 -2.16
C VAL A 82 6.79 3.41 -1.11
N LEU A 83 7.04 3.11 0.16
CA LEU A 83 6.92 4.09 1.24
C LEU A 83 7.91 5.22 1.13
N LEU A 84 9.15 4.94 0.72
CA LEU A 84 10.15 5.98 0.54
C LEU A 84 9.70 6.96 -0.55
N LEU A 85 9.20 6.46 -1.68
CA LEU A 85 8.62 7.30 -2.73
C LEU A 85 7.41 8.11 -2.24
N LEU A 86 6.53 7.52 -1.43
CA LEU A 86 5.34 8.21 -0.93
C LEU A 86 5.65 9.26 0.15
N ARG A 87 6.62 8.98 1.03
CA ARG A 87 7.04 9.91 2.09
C ARG A 87 7.73 11.15 1.54
N HIS A 88 8.49 10.99 0.46
CA HIS A 88 9.21 12.08 -0.21
C HIS A 88 8.45 12.65 -1.41
N ARG A 89 7.12 12.47 -1.45
CA ARG A 89 6.29 12.94 -2.55
C ARG A 89 6.33 14.46 -2.72
N ASP A 90 6.63 15.20 -1.67
CA ASP A 90 6.84 16.65 -1.66
C ASP A 90 8.04 17.10 -2.51
N LEU A 91 9.05 16.23 -2.70
CA LEU A 91 10.16 16.48 -3.62
C LEU A 91 9.74 16.32 -5.10
N PHE A 92 8.55 15.82 -5.36
CA PHE A 92 8.05 15.54 -6.70
C PHE A 92 7.10 16.64 -7.18
N THR A 93 7.13 16.91 -8.47
CA THR A 93 6.15 17.80 -9.08
C THR A 93 4.73 17.25 -8.89
N PRO A 94 3.67 18.08 -8.92
CA PRO A 94 2.29 17.60 -8.83
C PRO A 94 1.98 16.45 -9.81
N ARG A 95 2.49 16.56 -11.04
CA ARG A 95 2.34 15.52 -12.06
C ARG A 95 3.04 14.22 -11.65
N GLU A 96 4.24 14.29 -11.08
CA GLU A 96 4.97 13.11 -10.64
C GLU A 96 4.36 12.46 -9.40
N ARG A 97 3.80 13.25 -8.48
CA ARG A 97 3.02 12.73 -7.35
C ARG A 97 1.84 11.90 -7.84
N THR A 98 1.09 12.40 -8.82
CA THR A 98 -0.01 11.65 -9.45
C THR A 98 0.51 10.39 -10.13
N LEU A 99 1.68 10.43 -10.78
CA LEU A 99 2.28 9.25 -11.42
C LEU A 99 2.64 8.17 -10.40
N VAL A 100 3.26 8.56 -9.29
CA VAL A 100 3.61 7.67 -8.19
C VAL A 100 2.35 7.05 -7.60
N GLY A 101 1.32 7.86 -7.34
CA GLY A 101 0.02 7.37 -6.89
C GLY A 101 -0.60 6.37 -7.87
N ASP A 102 -0.69 6.70 -9.15
CA ASP A 102 -1.30 5.84 -10.16
C ASP A 102 -0.54 4.51 -10.34
N TYR A 103 0.79 4.53 -10.30
CA TYR A 103 1.61 3.35 -10.52
C TYR A 103 1.80 2.53 -9.23
N PHE A 104 2.34 3.14 -8.18
CA PHE A 104 2.75 2.46 -6.94
C PHE A 104 1.64 2.30 -5.91
N LEU A 105 0.55 3.08 -5.94
CA LEU A 105 -0.64 2.82 -5.11
C LEU A 105 -1.76 2.19 -5.91
N ALA A 106 -2.11 2.78 -7.06
CA ALA A 106 -3.26 2.32 -7.83
C ALA A 106 -2.99 1.05 -8.65
N GLY A 107 -1.73 0.75 -8.94
CA GLY A 107 -1.33 -0.46 -9.67
C GLY A 107 -1.74 -0.41 -11.12
N ARG A 108 -1.91 0.80 -11.67
CA ARG A 108 -2.16 1.00 -13.09
C ARG A 108 -0.87 0.69 -13.85
N SER A 109 -1.01 0.00 -14.98
CA SER A 109 0.13 -0.24 -15.86
C SER A 109 0.60 1.07 -16.49
N MET A 110 1.90 1.17 -16.79
CA MET A 110 2.46 2.34 -17.48
C MET A 110 1.72 2.65 -18.79
N ARG A 111 1.27 1.62 -19.52
CA ARG A 111 0.47 1.77 -20.75
C ARG A 111 -0.88 2.45 -20.49
N ARG A 112 -1.56 2.08 -19.40
CA ARG A 112 -2.83 2.69 -19.01
C ARG A 112 -2.63 4.15 -18.63
N ILE A 113 -1.59 4.45 -17.85
CA ILE A 113 -1.26 5.81 -17.43
C ILE A 113 -0.90 6.66 -18.65
N ALA A 114 -0.04 6.15 -19.53
CA ALA A 114 0.37 6.82 -20.77
C ALA A 114 -0.84 7.23 -21.63
N ARG A 115 -1.77 6.29 -21.86
CA ARG A 115 -3.02 6.54 -22.58
C ARG A 115 -3.88 7.60 -21.88
N GLN A 116 -4.07 7.49 -20.57
CA GLN A 116 -4.87 8.44 -19.79
C GLN A 116 -4.29 9.86 -19.85
N TRP A 117 -2.97 9.99 -19.91
CA TRP A 117 -2.27 11.27 -19.85
C TRP A 117 -1.91 11.83 -21.23
N GLY A 118 -2.32 11.16 -22.31
CA GLY A 118 -2.01 11.58 -23.68
C GLY A 118 -0.51 11.61 -23.98
N CYS A 119 0.27 10.69 -23.40
CA CYS A 119 1.73 10.65 -23.55
C CYS A 119 2.21 9.25 -23.92
N SER A 120 3.50 9.13 -24.27
CA SER A 120 4.07 7.83 -24.66
C SER A 120 4.41 6.96 -23.46
N TYR A 121 4.39 5.64 -23.67
CA TYR A 121 4.89 4.67 -22.70
C TYR A 121 6.33 4.99 -22.25
N TYR A 122 7.16 5.43 -23.19
CA TYR A 122 8.56 5.76 -22.91
C TYR A 122 8.71 6.95 -21.98
N GLN A 123 7.87 7.99 -22.12
CA GLN A 123 7.85 9.13 -21.21
C GLN A 123 7.52 8.68 -19.77
N ILE A 124 6.47 7.86 -19.61
CA ILE A 124 6.12 7.30 -18.30
C ILE A 124 7.27 6.47 -17.72
N ARG A 125 7.84 5.56 -18.51
CA ARG A 125 8.96 4.70 -18.07
C ARG A 125 10.16 5.54 -17.63
N ARG A 126 10.55 6.56 -18.41
CA ARG A 126 11.69 7.43 -18.10
C ARG A 126 11.45 8.22 -16.81
N THR A 127 10.25 8.74 -16.60
CA THR A 127 9.91 9.46 -15.37
C THR A 127 9.95 8.51 -14.16
N LEU A 128 9.38 7.31 -14.26
CA LEU A 128 9.43 6.32 -13.17
C LEU A 128 10.86 5.92 -12.82
N GLN A 129 11.71 5.65 -13.83
CA GLN A 129 13.13 5.33 -13.59
C GLN A 129 13.88 6.47 -12.90
N ARG A 130 13.59 7.72 -13.26
CA ARG A 130 14.18 8.89 -12.60
C ARG A 130 13.75 8.97 -11.13
N LEU A 131 12.46 8.79 -10.86
CA LEU A 131 11.90 8.81 -9.50
C LEU A 131 12.48 7.68 -8.64
N GLU A 132 12.62 6.48 -9.21
CA GLU A 132 13.27 5.34 -8.55
C GLU A 132 14.73 5.63 -8.20
N ARG A 133 15.50 6.24 -9.10
CA ARG A 133 16.89 6.63 -8.80
C ARG A 133 16.98 7.67 -7.68
N LEU A 134 16.05 8.65 -7.66
CA LEU A 134 15.98 9.62 -6.57
C LEU A 134 15.70 8.94 -5.24
N ALA A 135 14.79 7.96 -5.23
CA ALA A 135 14.51 7.14 -4.05
C ALA A 135 15.76 6.39 -3.56
N ASP A 136 16.53 5.82 -4.48
CA ASP A 136 17.79 5.13 -4.17
C ASP A 136 18.84 6.08 -3.58
N THR A 137 18.95 7.31 -4.10
CA THR A 137 19.85 8.34 -3.56
C THR A 137 19.44 8.76 -2.14
N ILE A 138 18.15 9.00 -1.90
CA ILE A 138 17.63 9.37 -0.58
C ILE A 138 17.87 8.25 0.43
N SER A 139 17.63 7.00 0.03
CA SER A 139 17.87 5.82 0.87
C SER A 139 19.34 5.73 1.30
N ARG A 140 20.28 5.95 0.38
CA ARG A 140 21.72 5.95 0.68
C ARG A 140 22.14 7.09 1.61
N ALA A 141 21.59 8.29 1.40
CA ALA A 141 21.91 9.46 2.21
C ALA A 141 21.47 9.32 3.68
N LYS A 142 20.41 8.55 3.95
CA LYS A 142 19.92 8.29 5.31
C LYS A 142 20.71 7.20 6.06
N ALA A 143 21.53 6.43 5.34
CA ALA A 143 22.36 5.37 5.91
C ALA A 143 23.82 5.81 6.17
N SER A 144 24.16 7.05 5.79
CA SER A 144 25.45 7.70 6.08
C SER A 144 25.31 8.68 7.24
#